data_AF-A0A7V9HNY5-F1
#
_entry.id   AF-A0A7V9HNY5-F1
#
_cell.length_a   1.000
_cell.length_b   1.000
_cell.length_c   1.000
_cell.angle_alpha   90.00
_cell.angle_beta   90.00
_cell.angle_gamma   90.00
#
_symmetry.space_group_name_H-M   'P 1'
#
loop_
_entity.id
_entity.type
_entity.pdbx_description
1 polymer ?
#
loop_
_entity_poly.entity_id
_entity_poly.type
_entity_poly.pdbx_seq_one_letter_code
_entity_poly.pdbx_strand_id
1 'polypeptide(L)'
;MVEPPSSAADDPAVRPRAVPPEHIGELELSLHAPLSERIPTGIATTVFLAGTCSHPTAEIQRLEVVVGAERHVPDAWGMPRAGASAAWSGFWATIPVAAQAQVGTLPARVEALLNDGRVVSAPAGAVEVHEPAPPPSLAAGVSLQPETVAICMATYNPDPEMFAIQIESIREQSIDDWICLISDDASAPGGLALIERTVAGDPRFVVSHSADNRGFYRNFERALEMVPAGISFVALSDQDDRWYPDKLATLRAAIGDAQLVYSDLRLVDPDGSVVADTLWGERRTNHTNLASLMIANTVTGAAALFRRDLLDLALPFPEGPAGWKFHDHWLGGVALASGEVTFVDRPLYDYVQHREAILKGRISGDAEAASGIAAAVVSLARPRLREVVASWKSPYFFGYRVLAFQARALQVRCAPVLSRRKERALRLLLAAERSPHAFAWLVLRPLRGVVGRDETLGMERTLAKGILWRWLVGLRRRLHWSPGGTAYDASLPAFDPKDFGTVRPRWWPRGRGSP
;
A
#
# COMPACT_ATOMS: atom_id res chain seq x y z
N MET A 1 -14.72 48.23 7.54
CA MET A 1 -14.17 47.79 8.84
C MET A 1 -15.10 46.74 9.40
N VAL A 2 -14.89 45.50 8.96
CA VAL A 2 -15.46 44.28 9.52
C VAL A 2 -14.34 43.25 9.37
N GLU A 3 -13.99 42.62 10.47
CA GLU A 3 -12.78 41.83 10.69
C GLU A 3 -12.66 40.63 9.73
N PRO A 4 -11.43 40.23 9.34
CA PRO A 4 -11.21 39.00 8.59
C PRO A 4 -11.31 37.79 9.52
N PRO A 5 -11.95 36.67 9.11
CA PRO A 5 -11.89 35.44 9.87
C PRO A 5 -10.50 34.82 9.78
N SER A 6 -9.87 34.74 10.95
CA SER A 6 -8.84 33.82 11.42
C SER A 6 -8.39 32.73 10.44
N SER A 7 -7.11 32.80 10.07
CA SER A 7 -6.36 31.78 9.34
C SER A 7 -6.36 30.44 10.08
N ALA A 8 -7.03 29.44 9.51
CA ALA A 8 -6.78 28.04 9.80
C ALA A 8 -5.49 27.62 9.10
N ALA A 9 -4.36 27.79 9.78
CA ALA A 9 -3.06 27.28 9.36
C ALA A 9 -2.33 26.76 10.59
N ASP A 10 -2.54 25.48 10.88
CA ASP A 10 -1.54 24.54 11.41
C ASP A 10 -2.28 23.22 11.62
N ASP A 11 -2.03 22.26 10.72
CA ASP A 11 -2.39 20.86 10.87
C ASP A 11 -1.21 20.14 11.52
N PRO A 12 -1.17 19.98 12.86
CA PRO A 12 -0.24 19.05 13.46
C PRO A 12 -0.76 17.65 13.17
N ALA A 13 -0.10 16.99 12.22
CA ALA A 13 -0.11 15.55 12.05
C ALA A 13 -0.41 14.86 13.38
N VAL A 14 -1.56 14.19 13.46
CA VAL A 14 -1.98 13.39 14.61
C VAL A 14 -0.88 12.35 14.83
N ARG A 15 0.09 12.70 15.69
CA ARG A 15 1.04 11.76 16.25
C ARG A 15 0.17 10.73 16.96
N PRO A 16 0.27 9.42 16.66
CA PRO A 16 -0.36 8.43 17.50
C PRO A 16 0.16 8.68 18.92
N ARG A 17 -0.76 9.07 19.79
CA ARG A 17 -0.48 9.28 21.21
C ARG A 17 -0.02 7.92 21.70
N ALA A 18 1.26 7.80 22.09
CA ALA A 18 1.78 6.56 22.65
C ALA A 18 0.82 6.14 23.77
N VAL A 19 0.24 4.96 23.63
CA VAL A 19 -0.56 4.35 24.69
C VAL A 19 0.35 4.29 25.92
N PRO A 20 -0.04 4.85 27.07
CA PRO A 20 0.77 4.72 28.28
C PRO A 20 1.03 3.24 28.55
N PRO A 21 2.24 2.85 28.98
CA PRO A 21 2.54 1.46 29.24
C PRO A 21 1.61 0.96 30.35
N GLU A 22 0.60 0.17 29.96
CA GLU A 22 -0.12 -0.64 30.93
C GLU A 22 0.84 -1.77 31.35
N HIS A 23 1.11 -1.87 32.66
CA HIS A 23 1.82 -3.01 33.21
C HIS A 23 0.87 -4.21 33.18
N ILE A 24 0.86 -4.94 32.07
CA ILE A 24 0.00 -6.11 31.92
C ILE A 24 0.79 -7.39 32.23
N GLY A 25 0.73 -7.81 33.48
CA GLY A 25 1.39 -9.04 33.97
C GLY A 25 2.86 -8.85 34.33
N GLU A 26 3.66 -9.93 34.24
CA GLU A 26 5.10 -9.93 34.54
C GLU A 26 5.97 -9.32 33.41
N LEU A 27 5.39 -9.03 32.24
CA LEU A 27 6.07 -8.42 31.10
C LEU A 27 5.73 -6.93 30.97
N GLU A 28 6.75 -6.12 30.65
CA GLU A 28 6.59 -4.74 30.21
C GLU A 28 6.40 -4.73 28.69
N LEU A 29 5.13 -4.74 28.26
CA LEU A 29 4.75 -4.67 26.86
C LEU A 29 4.21 -3.28 26.51
N SER A 30 4.80 -2.63 25.50
CA SER A 30 4.25 -1.40 24.91
C SER A 30 4.10 -1.61 23.42
N LEU A 31 2.86 -1.56 22.93
CA LEU A 31 2.54 -1.72 21.53
C LEU A 31 2.35 -0.36 20.87
N HIS A 32 2.71 -0.24 19.59
CA HIS A 32 2.40 0.97 18.82
C HIS A 32 0.89 1.15 18.65
N ALA A 33 0.19 0.04 18.44
CA ALA A 33 -1.25 -0.09 18.51
C ALA A 33 -1.59 -1.51 18.97
N PRO A 34 -2.63 -1.72 19.79
CA PRO A 34 -3.14 -3.06 20.08
C PRO A 34 -3.61 -3.72 18.78
N LEU A 35 -3.55 -5.06 18.72
CA LEU A 35 -4.18 -5.78 17.64
C LEU A 35 -5.70 -5.64 17.79
N SER A 36 -6.36 -5.02 16.82
CA SER A 36 -7.81 -4.76 16.81
C SER A 36 -8.42 -5.00 15.43
N GLU A 37 -7.84 -5.95 14.70
CA GLU A 37 -8.22 -6.24 13.32
C GLU A 37 -9.56 -6.98 13.26
N ARG A 38 -10.38 -6.62 12.28
CA ARG A 38 -11.67 -7.25 12.01
C ARG A 38 -11.62 -7.96 10.66
N ILE A 39 -11.92 -9.25 10.65
CA ILE A 39 -11.81 -10.09 9.47
C ILE A 39 -13.13 -10.84 9.22
N PRO A 40 -13.57 -10.99 7.96
CA PRO A 40 -14.71 -11.83 7.68
C PRO A 40 -14.38 -13.31 7.85
N THR A 41 -15.39 -14.13 8.15
CA THR A 41 -15.28 -15.59 8.06
C THR A 41 -14.89 -16.03 6.65
N GLY A 42 -14.15 -17.13 6.54
CA GLY A 42 -13.83 -17.76 5.25
C GLY A 42 -12.61 -17.20 4.52
N ILE A 43 -12.05 -16.07 4.97
CA ILE A 43 -10.84 -15.49 4.37
C ILE A 43 -9.63 -15.54 5.31
N ALA A 44 -8.47 -15.91 4.77
CA ALA A 44 -7.21 -15.78 5.49
C ALA A 44 -6.69 -14.33 5.39
N THR A 45 -5.95 -13.87 6.38
CA THR A 45 -5.32 -12.55 6.30
C THR A 45 -3.92 -12.55 6.90
N THR A 46 -3.29 -11.39 6.88
CA THR A 46 -2.04 -11.15 7.60
C THR A 46 -2.19 -9.87 8.40
N VAL A 47 -1.75 -9.90 9.65
CA VAL A 47 -1.77 -8.75 10.55
C VAL A 47 -0.35 -8.37 10.96
N PHE A 48 -0.15 -7.11 11.35
CA PHE A 48 1.15 -6.61 11.74
C PHE A 48 1.14 -6.10 13.19
N LEU A 49 2.08 -6.60 14.00
CA LEU A 49 2.24 -6.20 15.39
C LEU A 49 3.65 -5.64 15.60
N ALA A 50 3.77 -4.49 16.26
CA ALA A 50 5.07 -3.90 16.60
C ALA A 50 5.03 -3.16 17.93
N GLY A 51 6.16 -3.19 18.64
CA GLY A 51 6.25 -2.57 19.96
C GLY A 51 7.61 -2.78 20.62
N THR A 52 7.60 -2.71 21.95
CA THR A 52 8.71 -3.05 22.84
C THR A 52 8.23 -4.09 23.84
N CYS A 53 9.10 -5.07 24.14
CA CYS A 53 8.85 -6.07 25.16
C CYS A 53 10.10 -6.28 26.00
N SER A 54 9.98 -6.12 27.31
CA SER A 54 11.02 -6.37 28.30
C SER A 54 10.45 -7.05 29.53
N HIS A 55 11.34 -7.56 30.38
CA HIS A 55 11.00 -8.06 31.69
C HIS A 55 11.86 -7.30 32.73
N PRO A 56 11.33 -6.93 33.91
CA PRO A 56 12.03 -6.02 34.84
C PRO A 56 13.38 -6.53 35.36
N THR A 57 13.51 -7.86 35.56
CA THR A 57 14.68 -8.46 36.23
C THR A 57 15.35 -9.59 35.44
N ALA A 58 14.59 -10.51 34.85
CA ALA A 58 15.09 -11.60 34.02
C ALA A 58 15.34 -11.22 32.55
N GLU A 59 16.27 -11.92 31.90
CA GLU A 59 16.53 -11.79 30.46
C GLU A 59 15.54 -12.66 29.67
N ILE A 60 14.96 -12.10 28.61
CA ILE A 60 14.12 -12.85 27.67
C ILE A 60 15.05 -13.63 26.72
N GLN A 61 14.91 -14.95 26.66
CA GLN A 61 15.64 -15.83 25.73
C GLN A 61 14.90 -16.03 24.40
N ARG A 62 13.57 -16.10 24.44
CA ARG A 62 12.71 -16.28 23.27
C ARG A 62 11.46 -15.45 23.42
N LEU A 63 11.04 -14.83 22.31
CA LEU A 63 9.80 -14.07 22.22
C LEU A 63 8.92 -14.70 21.13
N GLU A 64 7.64 -14.88 21.41
CA GLU A 64 6.62 -15.36 20.46
C GLU A 64 5.38 -14.48 20.53
N VAL A 65 4.72 -14.31 19.39
CA VAL A 65 3.36 -13.75 19.35
C VAL A 65 2.40 -14.91 19.12
N VAL A 66 1.39 -15.02 19.98
CA VAL A 66 0.37 -16.05 19.90
C VAL A 66 -0.95 -15.40 19.50
N VAL A 67 -1.59 -15.90 18.45
CA VAL A 67 -2.93 -15.45 18.00
C VAL A 67 -3.84 -16.68 17.97
N GLY A 68 -4.86 -16.69 18.83
CA GLY A 68 -5.64 -17.91 19.08
C GLY A 68 -4.76 -19.04 19.61
N ALA A 69 -4.63 -20.12 18.84
CA ALA A 69 -3.80 -21.28 19.15
C ALA A 69 -2.43 -21.28 18.44
N GLU A 70 -2.22 -20.39 17.46
CA GLU A 70 -1.02 -20.39 16.63
C GLU A 70 0.10 -19.53 17.23
N ARG A 71 1.34 -20.04 17.18
CA ARG A 71 2.55 -19.39 17.70
C ARG A 71 3.41 -18.90 16.55
N HIS A 72 3.84 -17.64 16.63
CA HIS A 72 4.63 -16.99 15.59
C HIS A 72 5.90 -16.37 16.18
N VAL A 73 7.03 -16.65 15.53
CA VAL A 73 8.29 -15.99 15.87
C VAL A 73 8.32 -14.60 15.22
N PRO A 74 8.57 -13.52 15.99
CA PRO A 74 8.69 -12.17 15.44
C PRO A 74 9.69 -12.09 14.29
N ASP A 75 9.41 -11.23 13.32
CA ASP A 75 10.33 -10.93 12.23
C ASP A 75 11.65 -10.39 12.74
N ALA A 76 11.55 -9.52 13.75
CA ALA A 76 12.66 -9.03 14.52
C ALA A 76 12.30 -8.92 15.99
N TRP A 77 13.28 -9.20 16.84
CA TRP A 77 13.22 -8.94 18.27
C TRP A 77 14.60 -8.53 18.80
N GLY A 78 14.59 -7.77 19.89
CA GLY A 78 15.75 -7.12 20.48
C GLY A 78 16.28 -6.03 19.57
N MET A 79 15.39 -5.21 19.05
CA MET A 79 15.75 -4.05 18.24
C MET A 79 15.92 -2.84 19.14
N PRO A 80 16.88 -1.95 18.84
CA PRO A 80 17.15 -0.78 19.65
C PRO A 80 15.92 0.14 19.67
N ARG A 81 15.56 0.62 20.85
CA ARG A 81 14.42 1.52 21.08
C ARG A 81 14.86 2.67 21.97
N ALA A 82 14.97 3.86 21.41
CA ALA A 82 15.31 5.04 22.19
C ALA A 82 14.15 5.38 23.14
N GLY A 83 14.43 5.55 24.42
CA GLY A 83 13.42 5.91 25.44
C GLY A 83 12.60 4.73 26.00
N ALA A 84 12.88 3.49 25.60
CA ALA A 84 12.28 2.31 26.24
C ALA A 84 13.02 1.94 27.54
N SER A 85 12.31 1.26 28.47
CA SER A 85 12.88 0.79 29.75
C SER A 85 14.10 -0.11 29.56
N ALA A 86 14.02 -1.02 28.59
CA ALA A 86 15.16 -1.77 28.10
C ALA A 86 15.52 -1.33 26.68
N ALA A 87 16.77 -0.94 26.47
CA ALA A 87 17.21 -0.35 25.21
C ALA A 87 17.18 -1.32 24.01
N TRP A 88 17.21 -2.64 24.27
CA TRP A 88 17.11 -3.71 23.26
C TRP A 88 15.78 -4.50 23.41
N SER A 89 14.66 -3.80 23.44
CA SER A 89 13.32 -4.38 23.65
C SER A 89 12.44 -4.40 22.40
N GLY A 90 12.84 -3.72 21.32
CA GLY A 90 12.00 -3.53 20.15
C GLY A 90 11.72 -4.83 19.40
N PHE A 91 10.50 -5.01 18.93
CA PHE A 91 10.12 -6.13 18.07
C PHE A 91 9.07 -5.73 17.04
N TRP A 92 8.92 -6.55 16.01
CA TRP A 92 7.79 -6.54 15.08
C TRP A 92 7.56 -7.92 14.48
N ALA A 93 6.31 -8.21 14.12
CA ALA A 93 5.86 -9.49 13.60
C ALA A 93 4.76 -9.30 12.54
N THR A 94 4.92 -9.99 11.42
CA THR A 94 3.92 -10.22 10.38
C THR A 94 3.32 -11.59 10.62
N ILE A 95 2.06 -11.61 11.02
CA ILE A 95 1.39 -12.78 11.57
C ILE A 95 0.33 -13.22 10.55
N PRO A 96 0.51 -14.36 9.87
CA PRO A 96 -0.57 -14.94 9.09
C PRO A 96 -1.69 -15.40 10.02
N VAL A 97 -2.94 -15.13 9.64
CA VAL A 97 -4.14 -15.59 10.34
C VAL A 97 -4.91 -16.46 9.35
N ALA A 98 -5.06 -17.75 9.67
CA ALA A 98 -5.80 -18.68 8.83
C ALA A 98 -7.29 -18.29 8.73
N ALA A 99 -7.93 -18.71 7.63
CA ALA A 99 -9.36 -18.50 7.44
C ALA A 99 -10.15 -19.17 8.57
N GLN A 100 -11.06 -18.41 9.17
CA GLN A 100 -11.91 -18.88 10.27
C GLN A 100 -13.30 -19.22 9.72
N ALA A 101 -13.79 -20.42 10.02
CA ALA A 101 -15.10 -20.87 9.53
C ALA A 101 -16.29 -20.31 10.32
N GLN A 102 -16.03 -19.79 11.53
CA GLN A 102 -17.06 -19.32 12.46
C GLN A 102 -16.68 -17.95 13.02
N VAL A 103 -17.70 -17.16 13.34
CA VAL A 103 -17.58 -15.90 14.09
C VAL A 103 -16.93 -16.19 15.44
N GLY A 104 -16.10 -15.25 15.90
CA GLY A 104 -15.45 -15.38 17.20
C GLY A 104 -14.31 -14.38 17.37
N THR A 105 -13.58 -14.55 18.46
CA THR A 105 -12.45 -13.68 18.80
C THR A 105 -11.20 -14.54 18.95
N LEU A 106 -10.15 -14.19 18.23
CA LEU A 106 -8.82 -14.79 18.36
C LEU A 106 -7.99 -13.90 19.30
N PRO A 107 -7.86 -14.25 20.59
CA PRO A 107 -7.06 -13.44 21.51
C PRO A 107 -5.59 -13.45 21.08
N ALA A 108 -4.95 -12.30 21.12
CA ALA A 108 -3.54 -12.13 20.84
C ALA A 108 -2.77 -11.88 22.14
N ARG A 109 -1.59 -12.49 22.27
CA ARG A 109 -0.68 -12.26 23.39
C ARG A 109 0.77 -12.40 22.95
N VAL A 110 1.66 -11.74 23.66
CA VAL A 110 3.10 -11.92 23.55
C VAL A 110 3.55 -12.84 24.67
N GLU A 111 4.23 -13.94 24.32
CA GLU A 111 4.82 -14.87 25.27
C GLU A 111 6.35 -14.77 25.24
N ALA A 112 6.97 -14.78 26.42
CA ALA A 112 8.42 -14.73 26.58
C ALA A 112 8.90 -15.91 27.44
N LEU A 113 9.89 -16.64 26.94
CA LEU A 113 10.68 -17.59 27.73
C LEU A 113 11.84 -16.83 28.37
N LEU A 114 11.90 -16.86 29.70
CA LEU A 114 12.93 -16.21 30.49
C LEU A 114 14.15 -17.12 30.68
N ASN A 115 15.29 -16.53 31.04
CA ASN A 115 16.54 -17.26 31.30
C ASN A 115 16.48 -18.21 32.50
N ASP A 116 15.52 -18.03 33.40
CA ASP A 116 15.23 -18.91 34.54
C ASP A 116 14.27 -20.07 34.17
N GLY A 117 13.85 -20.17 32.90
CA GLY A 117 12.96 -21.21 32.39
C GLY A 117 11.47 -20.92 32.53
N ARG A 118 11.07 -19.82 33.18
CA ARG A 118 9.66 -19.42 33.27
C ARG A 118 9.15 -18.92 31.91
N VAL A 119 7.87 -19.19 31.64
CA VAL A 119 7.15 -18.61 30.51
C VAL A 119 6.15 -17.60 31.05
N VAL A 120 6.28 -16.36 30.61
CA VAL A 120 5.41 -15.24 31.01
C VAL A 120 4.72 -14.67 29.78
N SER A 121 3.56 -14.05 29.96
CA SER A 121 2.77 -13.52 28.84
C SER A 121 2.08 -12.21 29.17
N ALA A 122 1.91 -11.36 28.14
CA ALA A 122 1.09 -10.15 28.20
C ALA A 122 0.11 -10.12 27.01
N PRO A 123 -1.15 -9.70 27.21
CA PRO A 123 -2.13 -9.57 26.13
C PRO A 123 -1.69 -8.49 25.13
N ALA A 124 -2.02 -8.72 23.87
CA ALA A 124 -1.64 -7.88 22.74
C ALA A 124 -2.84 -7.42 21.89
N GLY A 125 -4.06 -7.60 22.41
CA GLY A 125 -5.32 -7.34 21.71
C GLY A 125 -5.99 -8.62 21.21
N ALA A 126 -6.73 -8.52 20.11
CA ALA A 126 -7.39 -9.65 19.48
C ALA A 126 -7.66 -9.41 17.99
N VAL A 127 -7.96 -10.49 17.27
CA VAL A 127 -8.56 -10.42 15.93
C VAL A 127 -10.03 -10.84 16.06
N GLU A 128 -10.93 -9.98 15.63
CA GLU A 128 -12.36 -10.27 15.60
C GLU A 128 -12.75 -10.88 14.25
N VAL A 129 -13.38 -12.05 14.29
CA VAL A 129 -13.94 -12.71 13.13
C VAL A 129 -15.43 -12.41 13.10
N HIS A 130 -15.92 -11.83 12.01
CA HIS A 130 -17.32 -11.47 11.84
C HIS A 130 -17.93 -12.09 10.58
N GLU A 131 -19.25 -12.14 10.49
CA GLU A 131 -19.91 -12.50 9.24
C GLU A 131 -19.69 -11.38 8.22
N PRO A 132 -19.39 -11.70 6.95
CA PRO A 132 -19.33 -10.70 5.89
C PRO A 132 -20.67 -9.98 5.81
N ALA A 133 -20.65 -8.65 5.73
CA ALA A 133 -21.86 -7.92 5.42
C ALA A 133 -22.35 -8.34 4.01
N PRO A 134 -23.66 -8.53 3.80
CA PRO A 134 -24.16 -8.71 2.45
C PRO A 134 -23.81 -7.45 1.63
N PRO A 135 -23.48 -7.61 0.34
CA PRO A 135 -23.30 -6.45 -0.52
C PRO A 135 -24.60 -5.64 -0.52
N PRO A 136 -24.53 -4.30 -0.52
CA PRO A 136 -25.72 -3.47 -0.54
C PRO A 136 -26.57 -3.81 -1.75
N SER A 137 -27.88 -3.99 -1.53
CA SER A 137 -28.84 -4.13 -2.62
C SER A 137 -28.95 -2.79 -3.34
N LEU A 138 -28.69 -2.77 -4.65
CA LEU A 138 -28.97 -1.61 -5.48
C LEU A 138 -30.45 -1.22 -5.38
N ALA A 139 -30.74 0.06 -5.64
CA ALA A 139 -32.11 0.54 -5.72
C ALA A 139 -32.92 -0.30 -6.72
N ALA A 140 -34.20 -0.57 -6.38
CA ALA A 140 -35.09 -1.34 -7.23
C ALA A 140 -35.21 -0.69 -8.62
N GLY A 141 -34.93 -1.46 -9.69
CA GLY A 141 -35.08 -1.01 -11.08
C GLY A 141 -33.83 -1.08 -11.96
N VAL A 142 -32.64 -1.36 -11.40
CA VAL A 142 -31.42 -1.57 -12.21
C VAL A 142 -31.37 -3.02 -12.71
N SER A 143 -31.55 -3.21 -14.03
CA SER A 143 -31.36 -4.51 -14.68
C SER A 143 -29.87 -4.73 -14.92
N LEU A 144 -29.24 -5.62 -14.15
CA LEU A 144 -27.84 -5.96 -14.31
C LEU A 144 -27.68 -7.23 -15.12
N GLN A 145 -26.79 -7.19 -16.12
CA GLN A 145 -26.35 -8.35 -16.86
C GLN A 145 -24.98 -8.82 -16.32
N PRO A 146 -24.61 -10.10 -16.51
CA PRO A 146 -23.29 -10.56 -16.14
C PRO A 146 -22.16 -9.75 -16.77
N GLU A 147 -22.35 -9.21 -17.97
CA GLU A 147 -21.36 -8.45 -18.74
C GLU A 147 -21.32 -6.94 -18.39
N THR A 148 -22.22 -6.47 -17.52
CA THR A 148 -22.25 -5.09 -17.03
C THR A 148 -20.91 -4.76 -16.36
N VAL A 149 -20.38 -3.55 -16.56
CA VAL A 149 -19.18 -3.10 -15.83
C VAL A 149 -19.59 -2.28 -14.60
N ALA A 150 -19.15 -2.69 -13.41
CA ALA A 150 -19.24 -1.87 -12.20
C ALA A 150 -18.03 -0.91 -12.12
N ILE A 151 -18.27 0.38 -12.28
CA ILE A 151 -17.27 1.43 -12.09
C ILE A 151 -17.31 1.83 -10.61
N CYS A 152 -16.22 1.61 -9.87
CA CYS A 152 -16.10 1.98 -8.47
C CYS A 152 -15.29 3.27 -8.36
N MET A 153 -15.97 4.35 -7.98
CA MET A 153 -15.38 5.68 -7.82
C MET A 153 -15.25 6.03 -6.35
N ALA A 154 -14.07 6.49 -5.93
CA ALA A 154 -13.84 7.03 -4.60
C ALA A 154 -13.83 8.57 -4.67
N THR A 155 -14.71 9.24 -3.90
CA THR A 155 -14.75 10.71 -3.83
C THR A 155 -14.43 11.25 -2.44
N TYR A 156 -13.83 12.42 -2.40
CA TYR A 156 -13.66 13.24 -1.19
C TYR A 156 -13.42 14.70 -1.59
N ASN A 157 -14.32 15.59 -1.18
CA ASN A 157 -14.32 17.01 -1.50
C ASN A 157 -13.92 17.30 -2.96
N PRO A 158 -14.65 16.74 -3.95
CA PRO A 158 -14.28 16.89 -5.36
C PRO A 158 -14.22 18.35 -5.79
N ASP A 159 -13.26 18.65 -6.67
CA ASP A 159 -13.29 19.88 -7.44
C ASP A 159 -14.51 19.87 -8.40
N PRO A 160 -15.34 20.93 -8.45
CA PRO A 160 -16.55 20.95 -9.26
C PRO A 160 -16.33 20.74 -10.76
N GLU A 161 -15.25 21.30 -11.31
CA GLU A 161 -14.99 21.26 -12.75
C GLU A 161 -14.45 19.89 -13.14
N MET A 162 -13.45 19.39 -12.41
CA MET A 162 -12.85 18.08 -12.69
C MET A 162 -13.84 16.94 -12.47
N PHE A 163 -14.68 17.03 -11.43
CA PHE A 163 -15.72 16.03 -11.20
C PHE A 163 -16.76 16.01 -12.32
N ALA A 164 -17.19 17.18 -12.80
CA ALA A 164 -18.10 17.26 -13.93
C ALA A 164 -17.49 16.65 -15.20
N ILE A 165 -16.21 16.91 -15.48
CA ILE A 165 -15.48 16.32 -16.60
C ILE A 165 -15.43 14.79 -16.48
N GLN A 166 -15.09 14.27 -15.29
CA GLN A 166 -14.98 12.83 -15.09
C GLN A 166 -16.34 12.14 -15.26
N ILE A 167 -17.40 12.68 -14.66
CA ILE A 167 -18.76 12.14 -14.80
C ILE A 167 -19.22 12.16 -16.26
N GLU A 168 -18.97 13.25 -16.99
CA GLU A 168 -19.34 13.31 -18.40
C GLU A 168 -18.53 12.31 -19.25
N SER A 169 -17.24 12.14 -18.97
CA SER A 169 -16.42 11.15 -19.68
C SER A 169 -16.85 9.69 -19.44
N ILE A 170 -17.48 9.42 -18.30
CA ILE A 170 -18.13 8.13 -18.01
C ILE A 170 -19.44 8.00 -18.80
N ARG A 171 -20.24 9.07 -18.89
CA ARG A 171 -21.47 9.07 -19.72
C ARG A 171 -21.17 8.85 -21.20
N GLU A 172 -20.07 9.39 -21.70
CA GLU A 172 -19.61 9.29 -23.08
C GLU A 172 -18.97 7.92 -23.42
N GLN A 173 -18.93 6.95 -22.50
CA GLN A 173 -18.43 5.62 -22.82
C GLN A 173 -19.25 4.96 -23.95
N SER A 174 -18.54 4.36 -24.90
CA SER A 174 -19.08 3.71 -26.10
C SER A 174 -19.91 2.45 -25.83
N ILE A 175 -19.89 1.94 -24.60
CA ILE A 175 -20.79 0.90 -24.12
C ILE A 175 -21.72 1.52 -23.08
N ASP A 176 -23.00 1.17 -23.12
CA ASP A 176 -24.01 1.68 -22.17
C ASP A 176 -24.24 0.77 -20.96
N ASP A 177 -23.75 -0.47 -21.03
CA ASP A 177 -23.94 -1.51 -20.02
C ASP A 177 -22.92 -1.38 -18.88
N TRP A 178 -23.10 -0.34 -18.06
CA TRP A 178 -22.32 -0.08 -16.87
C TRP A 178 -23.16 0.55 -15.76
N ILE A 179 -22.66 0.43 -14.54
CA ILE A 179 -23.15 1.12 -13.34
C ILE A 179 -21.95 1.77 -12.64
N CYS A 180 -22.11 3.01 -12.16
CA CYS A 180 -21.09 3.73 -11.42
C CYS A 180 -21.48 3.83 -9.94
N LEU A 181 -20.71 3.14 -9.09
CA LEU A 181 -20.82 3.09 -7.65
C LEU A 181 -19.89 4.15 -7.07
N ILE A 182 -20.45 5.27 -6.63
CA ILE A 182 -19.70 6.39 -6.05
C ILE A 182 -19.72 6.24 -4.52
N SER A 183 -18.54 6.05 -3.94
CA SER A 183 -18.33 6.04 -2.49
C SER A 183 -17.74 7.38 -2.06
N ASP A 184 -18.52 8.18 -1.33
CA ASP A 184 -18.07 9.46 -0.78
C ASP A 184 -17.52 9.33 0.65
N ASP A 185 -16.29 9.80 0.86
CA ASP A 185 -15.55 9.66 2.11
C ASP A 185 -15.78 10.81 3.10
N ALA A 186 -17.06 11.07 3.40
CA ALA A 186 -17.50 12.14 4.27
C ALA A 186 -17.07 13.54 3.77
N SER A 187 -17.40 13.85 2.52
CA SER A 187 -17.26 15.21 1.98
C SER A 187 -18.06 16.21 2.81
N ALA A 188 -17.62 17.47 2.82
CA ALA A 188 -18.42 18.54 3.41
C ALA A 188 -19.80 18.60 2.74
N PRO A 189 -20.85 19.12 3.42
CA PRO A 189 -22.21 19.15 2.87
C PRO A 189 -22.32 19.74 1.46
N GLY A 190 -21.49 20.75 1.13
CA GLY A 190 -21.42 21.32 -0.21
C GLY A 190 -20.84 20.38 -1.27
N GLY A 191 -19.86 19.54 -0.90
CA GLY A 191 -19.25 18.52 -1.75
C GLY A 191 -20.19 17.35 -2.02
N LEU A 192 -20.88 16.85 -0.99
CA LEU A 192 -21.91 15.82 -1.19
C LEU A 192 -23.04 16.32 -2.10
N ALA A 193 -23.55 17.53 -1.86
CA ALA A 193 -24.58 18.12 -2.69
C ALA A 193 -24.10 18.34 -4.15
N LEU A 194 -22.81 18.65 -4.35
CA LEU A 194 -22.21 18.74 -5.69
C LEU A 194 -22.24 17.38 -6.40
N ILE A 195 -21.83 16.31 -5.72
CA ILE A 195 -21.85 14.96 -6.26
C ILE A 195 -23.26 14.59 -6.71
N GLU A 196 -24.23 14.69 -5.81
CA GLU A 196 -25.64 14.34 -6.06
C GLU A 196 -26.23 15.13 -7.23
N ARG A 197 -26.00 16.45 -7.30
CA ARG A 197 -26.50 17.27 -8.41
C ARG A 197 -25.86 16.93 -9.75
N THR A 198 -24.57 16.60 -9.77
CA THR A 198 -23.82 16.34 -11.01
C THR A 198 -24.27 15.04 -11.67
N VAL A 199 -24.57 14.02 -10.87
CA VAL A 199 -25.03 12.71 -11.36
C VAL A 199 -26.56 12.60 -11.49
N ALA A 200 -27.30 13.61 -11.06
CA ALA A 200 -28.76 13.62 -11.09
C ALA A 200 -29.31 13.35 -12.50
N GLY A 201 -30.41 12.59 -12.56
CA GLY A 201 -31.10 12.25 -13.81
C GLY A 201 -30.55 11.03 -14.55
N ASP A 202 -29.39 10.48 -14.15
CA ASP A 202 -28.85 9.25 -14.72
C ASP A 202 -28.85 8.12 -13.65
N PRO A 203 -29.76 7.13 -13.76
CA PRO A 203 -29.91 6.07 -12.76
C PRO A 203 -28.73 5.08 -12.73
N ARG A 204 -27.78 5.18 -13.68
CA ARG A 204 -26.56 4.37 -13.67
C ARG A 204 -25.58 4.82 -12.59
N PHE A 205 -25.72 6.01 -12.02
CA PHE A 205 -24.90 6.47 -10.90
C PHE A 205 -25.58 6.22 -9.56
N VAL A 206 -24.87 5.54 -8.65
CA VAL A 206 -25.34 5.21 -7.30
C VAL A 206 -24.36 5.80 -6.30
N VAL A 207 -24.82 6.81 -5.57
CA VAL A 207 -24.01 7.53 -4.57
C VAL A 207 -24.23 6.93 -3.19
N SER A 208 -23.14 6.71 -2.47
CA SER A 208 -23.15 6.19 -1.11
C SER A 208 -22.23 7.02 -0.23
N HIS A 209 -22.77 7.64 0.81
CA HIS A 209 -22.04 8.54 1.70
C HIS A 209 -21.54 7.83 2.97
N SER A 210 -20.26 7.99 3.30
CA SER A 210 -19.66 7.52 4.55
C SER A 210 -19.93 8.52 5.69
N ALA A 211 -20.08 8.01 6.92
CA ALA A 211 -20.23 8.86 8.10
C ALA A 211 -18.91 9.53 8.51
N ASP A 212 -17.79 8.85 8.28
CA ASP A 212 -16.45 9.27 8.67
C ASP A 212 -15.50 9.20 7.48
N ASN A 213 -14.50 10.10 7.47
CA ASN A 213 -13.39 10.05 6.50
C ASN A 213 -12.39 8.96 6.90
N ARG A 214 -12.21 7.96 6.04
CA ARG A 214 -11.32 6.81 6.26
C ARG A 214 -10.10 6.82 5.32
N GLY A 215 -10.02 7.80 4.43
CA GLY A 215 -9.01 7.98 3.40
C GLY A 215 -9.23 7.08 2.18
N PHE A 216 -8.63 7.47 1.05
CA PHE A 216 -8.84 6.84 -0.26
C PHE A 216 -8.73 5.31 -0.29
N TYR A 217 -7.79 4.72 0.45
CA TYR A 217 -7.60 3.26 0.48
C TYR A 217 -8.84 2.51 1.02
N ARG A 218 -9.42 3.02 2.12
CA ARG A 218 -10.63 2.47 2.71
C ARG A 218 -11.89 2.91 1.96
N ASN A 219 -11.84 4.06 1.30
CA ASN A 219 -12.93 4.49 0.45
C ASN A 219 -13.08 3.62 -0.82
N PHE A 220 -11.96 3.25 -1.45
CA PHE A 220 -11.96 2.28 -2.55
C PHE A 220 -12.42 0.89 -2.10
N GLU A 221 -11.98 0.42 -0.93
CA GLU A 221 -12.51 -0.82 -0.34
C GLU A 221 -14.03 -0.78 -0.22
N ARG A 222 -14.58 0.30 0.36
CA ARG A 222 -16.03 0.50 0.49
C ARG A 222 -16.73 0.54 -0.87
N ALA A 223 -16.16 1.22 -1.86
CA ALA A 223 -16.71 1.24 -3.22
C ALA A 223 -16.74 -0.16 -3.86
N LEU A 224 -15.75 -1.00 -3.57
CA LEU A 224 -15.68 -2.38 -4.06
C LEU A 224 -16.64 -3.32 -3.31
N GLU A 225 -16.87 -3.11 -2.01
CA GLU A 225 -17.89 -3.82 -1.23
C GLU A 225 -19.31 -3.57 -1.75
N MET A 226 -19.53 -2.45 -2.44
CA MET A 226 -20.80 -2.14 -3.09
C MET A 226 -21.07 -2.95 -4.36
N VAL A 227 -20.07 -3.66 -4.92
CA VAL A 227 -20.21 -4.36 -6.20
C VAL A 227 -21.16 -5.55 -6.08
N PRO A 228 -22.26 -5.58 -6.86
CA PRO A 228 -23.19 -6.71 -6.90
C PRO A 228 -22.51 -8.01 -7.31
N ALA A 229 -22.92 -9.12 -6.69
CA ALA A 229 -22.38 -10.44 -7.01
C ALA A 229 -22.69 -10.93 -8.44
N GLY A 230 -23.72 -10.38 -9.09
CA GLY A 230 -24.15 -10.76 -10.44
C GLY A 230 -23.35 -10.13 -11.59
N ILE A 231 -22.40 -9.24 -11.28
CA ILE A 231 -21.57 -8.54 -12.26
C ILE A 231 -20.22 -9.27 -12.44
N SER A 232 -19.70 -9.33 -13.66
CA SER A 232 -18.42 -9.99 -13.96
C SER A 232 -17.23 -9.04 -13.98
N PHE A 233 -17.42 -7.74 -14.23
CA PHE A 233 -16.32 -6.79 -14.43
C PHE A 233 -16.41 -5.59 -13.49
N VAL A 234 -15.26 -5.18 -12.98
CA VAL A 234 -15.11 -4.02 -12.12
C VAL A 234 -14.02 -3.12 -12.68
N ALA A 235 -14.27 -1.82 -12.77
CA ALA A 235 -13.29 -0.80 -13.13
C ALA A 235 -13.13 0.18 -11.96
N LEU A 236 -11.92 0.69 -11.72
CA LEU A 236 -11.71 1.75 -10.72
C LEU A 236 -11.73 3.12 -11.39
N SER A 237 -12.20 4.12 -10.67
CA SER A 237 -12.20 5.51 -11.11
C SER A 237 -11.75 6.43 -9.99
N ASP A 238 -10.84 7.34 -10.30
CA ASP A 238 -10.65 8.55 -9.51
C ASP A 238 -11.76 9.57 -9.87
N GLN A 239 -11.86 10.65 -9.08
CA GLN A 239 -12.95 11.65 -9.19
C GLN A 239 -12.63 12.80 -10.14
N ASP A 240 -11.42 12.83 -10.70
CA ASP A 240 -10.77 14.00 -11.31
C ASP A 240 -9.91 13.66 -12.54
N ASP A 241 -10.22 12.54 -13.19
CA ASP A 241 -9.65 12.13 -14.48
C ASP A 241 -10.52 12.59 -15.66
N ARG A 242 -10.10 12.24 -16.88
CA ARG A 242 -10.97 12.24 -18.07
C ARG A 242 -10.79 10.94 -18.87
N TRP A 243 -11.82 10.10 -18.91
CA TRP A 243 -11.77 8.85 -19.67
C TRP A 243 -11.96 9.07 -21.17
N TYR A 244 -11.32 8.23 -21.99
CA TYR A 244 -11.60 8.20 -23.43
C TYR A 244 -12.87 7.39 -23.71
N PRO A 245 -13.67 7.74 -24.73
CA PRO A 245 -14.96 7.07 -25.00
C PRO A 245 -14.87 5.55 -25.19
N ASP A 246 -13.73 5.03 -25.65
CA ASP A 246 -13.52 3.61 -25.95
C ASP A 246 -12.81 2.84 -24.83
N LYS A 247 -12.59 3.44 -23.64
CA LYS A 247 -11.83 2.84 -22.54
C LYS A 247 -12.41 1.50 -22.09
N LEU A 248 -13.68 1.49 -21.67
CA LEU A 248 -14.30 0.27 -21.14
C LEU A 248 -14.39 -0.84 -22.19
N ALA A 249 -14.78 -0.48 -23.42
CA ALA A 249 -14.85 -1.42 -24.54
C ALA A 249 -13.48 -2.05 -24.83
N THR A 250 -12.42 -1.23 -24.84
CA THR A 250 -11.04 -1.67 -25.10
C THR A 250 -10.55 -2.60 -23.99
N LEU A 251 -10.71 -2.23 -22.73
CA LEU A 251 -10.26 -3.05 -21.60
C LEU A 251 -11.03 -4.38 -21.56
N ARG A 252 -12.35 -4.35 -21.72
CA ARG A 252 -13.18 -5.57 -21.74
C ARG A 252 -12.79 -6.51 -22.88
N ALA A 253 -12.47 -5.99 -24.06
CA ALA A 253 -12.00 -6.81 -25.18
C ALA A 253 -10.58 -7.38 -24.94
N ALA A 254 -9.72 -6.63 -24.25
CA ALA A 254 -8.32 -7.00 -24.03
C ALA A 254 -8.10 -7.95 -22.85
N ILE A 255 -9.02 -8.03 -21.88
CA ILE A 255 -8.80 -8.83 -20.66
C ILE A 255 -8.63 -10.33 -20.94
N GLY A 256 -9.37 -10.90 -21.91
CA GLY A 256 -9.32 -12.33 -22.20
C GLY A 256 -9.54 -13.18 -20.94
N ASP A 257 -8.69 -14.18 -20.70
CA ASP A 257 -8.71 -15.04 -19.51
C ASP A 257 -7.97 -14.44 -18.30
N ALA A 258 -7.41 -13.23 -18.41
CA ALA A 258 -6.71 -12.58 -17.31
C ALA A 258 -7.68 -12.21 -16.17
N GLN A 259 -7.12 -12.05 -14.97
CA GLN A 259 -7.86 -11.59 -13.79
C GLN A 259 -7.97 -10.06 -13.78
N LEU A 260 -6.98 -9.36 -14.35
CA LEU A 260 -6.94 -7.91 -14.43
C LEU A 260 -6.30 -7.48 -15.75
N VAL A 261 -6.83 -6.40 -16.33
CA VAL A 261 -6.22 -5.65 -17.42
C VAL A 261 -6.07 -4.20 -17.00
N TYR A 262 -5.01 -3.54 -17.42
CA TYR A 262 -4.86 -2.11 -17.25
C TYR A 262 -4.24 -1.47 -18.48
N SER A 263 -4.54 -0.21 -18.73
CA SER A 263 -3.96 0.54 -19.85
C SER A 263 -2.83 1.46 -19.41
N ASP A 264 -2.18 2.05 -20.40
CA ASP A 264 -1.42 3.26 -20.21
C ASP A 264 -2.36 4.47 -19.96
N LEU A 265 -1.75 5.61 -19.65
CA LEU A 265 -2.42 6.90 -19.41
C LEU A 265 -1.61 8.04 -20.02
N ARG A 266 -2.29 9.17 -20.28
CA ARG A 266 -1.65 10.42 -20.67
C ARG A 266 -1.64 11.36 -19.48
N LEU A 267 -0.47 11.93 -19.16
CA LEU A 267 -0.35 12.92 -18.09
C LEU A 267 -0.71 14.30 -18.63
N VAL A 268 -1.64 14.98 -17.97
CA VAL A 268 -2.08 16.33 -18.33
C VAL A 268 -2.02 17.27 -17.12
N ASP A 269 -1.79 18.55 -17.38
CA ASP A 269 -1.96 19.60 -16.38
C ASP A 269 -3.47 19.94 -16.21
N PRO A 270 -3.87 20.62 -15.12
CA PRO A 270 -5.27 21.01 -14.89
C PRO A 270 -5.88 21.90 -15.98
N ASP A 271 -5.05 22.58 -16.79
CA ASP A 271 -5.50 23.37 -17.94
C ASP A 271 -5.70 22.54 -19.22
N GLY A 272 -5.49 21.22 -19.14
CA GLY A 272 -5.62 20.27 -20.24
C GLY A 272 -4.37 20.17 -21.13
N SER A 273 -3.28 20.87 -20.82
CA SER A 273 -2.03 20.74 -21.57
C SER A 273 -1.35 19.39 -21.30
N VAL A 274 -0.80 18.77 -22.35
CA VAL A 274 -0.17 17.45 -22.24
C VAL A 274 1.23 17.58 -21.65
N VAL A 275 1.45 16.90 -20.51
CA VAL A 275 2.76 16.79 -19.85
C VAL A 275 3.56 15.63 -20.44
N ALA A 276 2.91 14.48 -20.65
CA ALA A 276 3.50 13.32 -21.30
C ALA A 276 2.43 12.41 -21.91
N ASP A 277 2.64 11.92 -23.13
CA ASP A 277 1.70 11.04 -23.84
C ASP A 277 1.57 9.62 -23.24
N THR A 278 2.48 9.23 -22.36
CA THR A 278 2.56 7.90 -21.73
C THR A 278 3.14 8.03 -20.32
N LEU A 279 2.64 7.24 -19.36
CA LEU A 279 3.26 7.17 -18.02
C LEU A 279 4.57 6.39 -18.03
N TRP A 280 4.66 5.39 -18.90
CA TRP A 280 5.74 4.40 -18.80
C TRP A 280 6.98 4.83 -19.57
N GLY A 281 6.83 5.65 -20.62
CA GLY A 281 7.95 6.10 -21.44
C GLY A 281 8.78 4.91 -21.94
N GLU A 282 10.07 4.84 -21.58
CA GLU A 282 10.95 3.72 -21.94
C GLU A 282 10.84 2.50 -20.99
N ARG A 283 10.15 2.63 -19.84
CA ARG A 283 10.05 1.56 -18.85
C ARG A 283 9.11 0.47 -19.33
N ARG A 284 9.60 -0.77 -19.39
CA ARG A 284 8.74 -1.94 -19.59
C ARG A 284 7.86 -2.20 -18.37
N THR A 285 6.58 -2.50 -18.63
CA THR A 285 5.67 -2.98 -17.58
C THR A 285 6.09 -4.35 -17.06
N ASN A 286 5.67 -4.71 -15.84
CA ASN A 286 6.13 -5.93 -15.18
C ASN A 286 5.01 -6.91 -14.79
N HIS A 287 3.86 -6.75 -15.44
CA HIS A 287 2.62 -7.49 -15.21
C HIS A 287 2.73 -9.02 -15.41
N THR A 288 3.84 -9.55 -15.94
CA THR A 288 4.08 -10.99 -16.13
C THR A 288 4.97 -11.63 -15.06
N ASN A 289 5.51 -10.84 -14.12
CA ASN A 289 6.42 -11.34 -13.09
C ASN A 289 6.00 -10.85 -11.71
N LEU A 290 5.35 -11.74 -10.94
CA LEU A 290 4.84 -11.43 -9.61
C LEU A 290 5.88 -10.73 -8.72
N ALA A 291 7.11 -11.24 -8.67
CA ALA A 291 8.13 -10.59 -7.85
C ALA A 291 8.57 -9.22 -8.39
N SER A 292 8.57 -8.99 -9.71
CA SER A 292 8.85 -7.65 -10.25
C SER A 292 7.71 -6.69 -9.88
N LEU A 293 6.45 -7.11 -10.03
CA LEU A 293 5.28 -6.33 -9.68
C LEU A 293 5.30 -5.93 -8.19
N MET A 294 5.55 -6.90 -7.29
CA MET A 294 5.67 -6.65 -5.85
C MET A 294 6.81 -5.70 -5.48
N ILE A 295 7.91 -5.72 -6.24
CA ILE A 295 9.07 -4.86 -5.99
C ILE A 295 8.82 -3.44 -6.49
N ALA A 296 8.12 -3.30 -7.62
CA ALA A 296 7.86 -2.01 -8.24
C ALA A 296 6.52 -2.06 -8.98
N ASN A 297 5.48 -1.48 -8.37
CA ASN A 297 4.15 -1.49 -8.98
C ASN A 297 4.16 -0.88 -10.39
N THR A 298 3.38 -1.46 -11.30
CA THR A 298 3.04 -0.87 -12.61
C THR A 298 1.54 -0.87 -12.88
N VAL A 299 0.71 -1.38 -11.97
CA VAL A 299 -0.74 -1.30 -12.12
C VAL A 299 -1.21 0.02 -11.52
N THR A 300 -1.84 0.86 -12.34
CA THR A 300 -2.48 2.11 -11.89
C THR A 300 -3.97 1.85 -11.69
N GLY A 301 -4.51 2.30 -10.54
CA GLY A 301 -5.89 2.04 -10.14
C GLY A 301 -6.90 2.45 -11.20
N ALA A 302 -6.97 3.75 -11.51
CA ALA A 302 -7.92 4.31 -12.48
C ALA A 302 -7.78 3.74 -13.91
N ALA A 303 -6.67 3.07 -14.25
CA ALA A 303 -6.48 2.42 -15.55
C ALA A 303 -7.04 0.98 -15.61
N ALA A 304 -7.40 0.40 -14.46
CA ALA A 304 -7.64 -1.03 -14.33
C ALA A 304 -9.11 -1.42 -14.52
N LEU A 305 -9.30 -2.56 -15.17
CA LEU A 305 -10.54 -3.35 -15.18
C LEU A 305 -10.19 -4.79 -14.79
N PHE A 306 -10.97 -5.39 -13.91
CA PHE A 306 -10.71 -6.73 -13.40
C PHE A 306 -11.99 -7.54 -13.22
N ARG A 307 -11.83 -8.86 -13.04
CA ARG A 307 -12.94 -9.78 -12.83
C ARG A 307 -13.48 -9.67 -11.41
N ARG A 308 -14.79 -9.68 -11.22
CA ARG A 308 -15.43 -9.49 -9.91
C ARG A 308 -15.03 -10.55 -8.87
N ASP A 309 -14.74 -11.77 -9.30
CA ASP A 309 -14.25 -12.85 -8.43
C ASP A 309 -12.88 -12.54 -7.79
N LEU A 310 -12.10 -11.59 -8.34
CA LEU A 310 -10.90 -11.07 -7.69
C LEU A 310 -11.19 -10.51 -6.29
N LEU A 311 -12.39 -9.94 -6.08
CA LEU A 311 -12.79 -9.36 -4.80
C LEU A 311 -12.86 -10.40 -3.67
N ASP A 312 -13.11 -11.67 -3.98
CA ASP A 312 -13.17 -12.75 -3.00
C ASP A 312 -11.81 -13.03 -2.35
N LEU A 313 -10.72 -12.62 -3.02
CA LEU A 313 -9.35 -12.70 -2.52
C LEU A 313 -8.83 -11.35 -2.05
N ALA A 314 -9.29 -10.26 -2.66
CA ALA A 314 -8.78 -8.92 -2.38
C ALA A 314 -9.40 -8.28 -1.13
N LEU A 315 -10.70 -8.49 -0.86
CA LEU A 315 -11.42 -7.83 0.23
C LEU A 315 -11.45 -8.71 1.51
N PRO A 316 -11.34 -8.11 2.71
CA PRO A 316 -10.99 -6.73 2.95
C PRO A 316 -9.52 -6.47 2.62
N PHE A 317 -9.19 -5.24 2.26
CA PHE A 317 -7.83 -4.79 2.08
C PHE A 317 -7.03 -4.91 3.40
N PRO A 318 -5.82 -5.49 3.37
CA PRO A 318 -5.02 -5.68 4.58
C PRO A 318 -4.40 -4.36 5.05
N GLU A 319 -4.26 -4.17 6.38
CA GLU A 319 -3.51 -3.04 6.95
C GLU A 319 -2.06 -3.42 7.20
N GLY A 320 -1.19 -2.85 6.37
CA GLY A 320 0.24 -3.11 6.42
C GLY A 320 1.00 -2.23 7.42
N PRO A 321 2.27 -2.58 7.68
CA PRO A 321 3.16 -1.72 8.45
C PRO A 321 3.32 -0.35 7.80
N ALA A 322 3.63 0.65 8.63
CA ALA A 322 4.11 1.96 8.20
C ALA A 322 3.14 2.74 7.28
N GLY A 323 1.82 2.54 7.44
CA GLY A 323 0.81 3.31 6.72
C GLY A 323 0.71 2.99 5.23
N TRP A 324 1.14 1.80 4.80
CA TRP A 324 0.98 1.36 3.41
C TRP A 324 -0.50 1.32 3.00
N LYS A 325 -0.83 2.07 1.95
CA LYS A 325 -2.21 2.34 1.50
C LYS A 325 -2.29 2.41 -0.03
N PHE A 326 -1.75 1.43 -0.75
CA PHE A 326 -1.80 1.38 -2.23
C PHE A 326 -2.71 0.25 -2.70
N HIS A 327 -3.97 0.59 -2.96
CA HIS A 327 -5.02 -0.37 -3.33
C HIS A 327 -4.74 -1.02 -4.69
N ASP A 328 -4.20 -0.26 -5.64
CA ASP A 328 -3.84 -0.70 -6.98
C ASP A 328 -2.71 -1.73 -6.96
N HIS A 329 -1.67 -1.50 -6.17
CA HIS A 329 -0.58 -2.46 -5.96
C HIS A 329 -1.10 -3.74 -5.30
N TRP A 330 -1.99 -3.62 -4.32
CA TRP A 330 -2.64 -4.78 -3.70
C TRP A 330 -3.44 -5.59 -4.73
N LEU A 331 -4.35 -4.95 -5.45
CA LEU A 331 -5.22 -5.59 -6.45
C LEU A 331 -4.39 -6.22 -7.57
N GLY A 332 -3.38 -5.53 -8.09
CA GLY A 332 -2.46 -6.07 -9.08
C GLY A 332 -1.70 -7.29 -8.57
N GLY A 333 -1.25 -7.25 -7.30
CA GLY A 333 -0.60 -8.38 -6.63
C GLY A 333 -1.52 -9.60 -6.48
N VAL A 334 -2.78 -9.39 -6.07
CA VAL A 334 -3.79 -10.46 -5.97
C VAL A 334 -4.08 -11.03 -7.36
N ALA A 335 -4.33 -10.18 -8.36
CA ALA A 335 -4.67 -10.61 -9.71
C ALA A 335 -3.56 -11.45 -10.34
N LEU A 336 -2.30 -11.03 -10.20
CA LEU A 336 -1.17 -11.78 -10.73
C LEU A 336 -0.84 -13.03 -9.89
N ALA A 337 -1.25 -13.07 -8.62
CA ALA A 337 -1.11 -14.25 -7.77
C ALA A 337 -2.15 -15.34 -8.12
N SER A 338 -3.40 -14.94 -8.36
CA SER A 338 -4.54 -15.83 -8.66
C SER A 338 -4.69 -16.18 -10.14
N GLY A 339 -4.20 -15.34 -11.05
CA GLY A 339 -4.28 -15.54 -12.50
C GLY A 339 -3.22 -14.73 -13.24
N GLU A 340 -3.54 -14.28 -14.44
CA GLU A 340 -2.65 -13.43 -15.24
C GLU A 340 -3.13 -11.98 -15.25
N VAL A 341 -2.23 -11.07 -15.62
CA VAL A 341 -2.53 -9.64 -15.82
C VAL A 341 -2.15 -9.27 -17.25
N THR A 342 -3.00 -8.51 -17.93
CA THR A 342 -2.76 -8.01 -19.28
C THR A 342 -2.55 -6.50 -19.26
N PHE A 343 -1.78 -5.99 -20.23
CA PHE A 343 -1.53 -4.57 -20.39
C PHE A 343 -1.94 -4.10 -21.78
N VAL A 344 -2.63 -2.97 -21.85
CA VAL A 344 -2.96 -2.26 -23.09
C VAL A 344 -1.99 -1.09 -23.26
N ASP A 345 -1.08 -1.22 -24.21
CA ASP A 345 -0.05 -0.22 -24.55
C ASP A 345 -0.63 0.94 -25.38
N ARG A 346 -1.66 1.58 -24.82
CA ARG A 346 -2.35 2.73 -25.36
C ARG A 346 -2.98 3.53 -24.22
N PRO A 347 -2.82 4.86 -24.18
CA PRO A 347 -3.54 5.71 -23.25
C PRO A 347 -5.05 5.58 -23.45
N LEU A 348 -5.80 5.35 -22.36
CA LEU A 348 -7.27 5.30 -22.37
C LEU A 348 -7.93 6.38 -21.50
N TYR A 349 -7.14 7.23 -20.87
CA TYR A 349 -7.61 8.37 -20.10
C TYR A 349 -6.50 9.39 -19.90
N ASP A 350 -6.91 10.62 -19.60
CA ASP A 350 -6.04 11.69 -19.14
C ASP A 350 -6.03 11.72 -17.61
N TYR A 351 -4.83 11.63 -17.04
CA TYR A 351 -4.57 11.76 -15.61
C TYR A 351 -4.13 13.19 -15.30
N VAL A 352 -4.94 13.90 -14.51
CA VAL A 352 -4.70 15.30 -14.17
C VAL A 352 -3.71 15.41 -13.01
N GLN A 353 -2.53 16.00 -13.26
CA GLN A 353 -1.53 16.19 -12.23
C GLN A 353 -1.79 17.48 -11.43
N HIS A 354 -2.47 17.37 -10.29
CA HIS A 354 -2.70 18.53 -9.42
C HIS A 354 -1.40 19.11 -8.86
N ARG A 355 -1.25 20.44 -8.90
CA ARG A 355 -0.04 21.14 -8.44
C ARG A 355 0.29 20.92 -6.96
N GLU A 356 -0.67 20.56 -6.13
CA GLU A 356 -0.43 20.22 -4.72
C GLU A 356 0.09 18.78 -4.53
N ALA A 357 -0.23 17.86 -5.45
CA ALA A 357 0.35 16.52 -5.49
C ALA A 357 1.85 16.54 -5.86
N ILE A 358 2.32 17.63 -6.49
CA ILE A 358 3.73 17.87 -6.84
C ILE A 358 4.64 17.93 -5.60
N LEU A 359 4.11 18.25 -4.41
CA LEU A 359 4.87 18.22 -3.15
C LEU A 359 4.94 16.82 -2.50
N LYS A 360 4.19 15.81 -3.00
CA LYS A 360 4.05 14.49 -2.35
C LYS A 360 4.37 13.27 -3.23
N GLY A 361 4.60 13.41 -4.53
CA GLY A 361 5.07 12.27 -5.34
C GLY A 361 5.22 12.58 -6.83
N ARG A 362 6.41 13.01 -7.25
CA ARG A 362 6.75 12.95 -8.69
C ARG A 362 7.19 11.54 -9.06
N ILE A 363 6.28 10.79 -9.70
CA ILE A 363 6.67 9.82 -10.72
C ILE A 363 6.73 10.59 -12.04
N SER A 364 7.83 11.30 -12.25
CA SER A 364 8.23 11.77 -13.57
C SER A 364 9.72 12.08 -13.51
N GLY A 365 10.47 11.36 -14.35
CA GLY A 365 11.81 11.75 -14.68
C GLY A 365 11.72 13.01 -15.52
N ASP A 366 11.77 14.18 -14.88
CA ASP A 366 12.48 15.36 -15.37
C ASP A 366 12.44 16.49 -14.33
N ALA A 367 13.64 16.90 -13.93
CA ALA A 367 13.90 18.12 -13.20
C ALA A 367 15.25 18.65 -13.69
N GLU A 368 15.22 19.57 -14.64
CA GLU A 368 15.97 20.84 -14.55
C GLU A 368 15.68 21.74 -15.77
N ALA A 369 14.85 22.76 -15.55
CA ALA A 369 14.91 24.01 -16.27
C ALA A 369 14.42 25.15 -15.36
N ALA A 370 15.11 25.36 -14.23
CA ALA A 370 15.13 26.63 -13.51
C ALA A 370 16.13 26.56 -12.34
N SER A 371 17.39 26.92 -12.57
CA SER A 371 18.28 27.52 -11.57
C SER A 371 19.65 27.78 -12.20
N GLY A 372 19.71 28.81 -13.06
CA GLY A 372 20.96 29.52 -13.26
C GLY A 372 21.24 30.39 -12.03
N ILE A 373 22.38 30.15 -11.38
CA ILE A 373 23.21 31.15 -10.66
C ILE A 373 22.99 31.36 -9.14
N ALA A 374 22.13 30.63 -8.40
CA ALA A 374 21.92 30.96 -6.96
C ALA A 374 22.14 29.87 -5.89
N ALA A 375 22.93 28.80 -6.12
CA ALA A 375 23.14 27.76 -5.08
C ALA A 375 24.58 27.20 -4.97
N ALA A 376 25.60 28.05 -5.08
CA ALA A 376 26.99 27.66 -4.83
C ALA A 376 27.49 28.14 -3.45
N VAL A 377 26.80 27.81 -2.33
CA VAL A 377 27.37 27.99 -0.96
C VAL A 377 27.01 26.87 0.07
N VAL A 378 26.20 25.84 -0.23
CA VAL A 378 25.88 24.83 0.81
C VAL A 378 26.98 23.75 0.96
N SER A 379 27.87 23.99 1.94
CA SER A 379 28.59 23.03 2.79
C SER A 379 29.10 21.70 2.19
N LEU A 380 30.41 21.65 1.96
CA LEU A 380 31.24 20.46 1.70
C LEU A 380 31.44 19.57 2.95
N ALA A 381 30.37 19.15 3.63
CA ALA A 381 30.46 18.15 4.69
C ALA A 381 30.07 16.77 4.12
N ARG A 382 31.04 15.85 4.00
CA ARG A 382 30.74 14.43 3.72
C ARG A 382 29.96 13.88 4.93
N PRO A 383 28.74 13.33 4.75
CA PRO A 383 27.99 12.76 5.88
C PRO A 383 28.80 11.65 6.54
N ARG A 384 28.73 11.56 7.87
CA ARG A 384 29.42 10.49 8.58
C ARG A 384 28.80 9.15 8.18
N LEU A 385 29.59 8.08 8.08
CA LEU A 385 29.10 6.73 7.75
C LEU A 385 27.89 6.31 8.60
N ARG A 386 27.82 6.79 9.86
CA ARG A 386 26.72 6.59 10.79
C ARG A 386 25.39 7.17 10.31
N GLU A 387 25.39 8.37 9.72
CA GLU A 387 24.19 9.05 9.20
C GLU A 387 23.70 8.36 7.91
N VAL A 388 24.62 7.90 7.08
CA VAL A 388 24.30 7.13 5.87
C VAL A 388 23.64 5.80 6.21
N VAL A 389 24.11 5.10 7.24
CA VAL A 389 23.48 3.84 7.67
C VAL A 389 22.13 4.11 8.34
N ALA A 390 21.98 5.21 9.09
CA ALA A 390 20.70 5.58 9.69
C ALA A 390 19.60 5.82 8.64
N SER A 391 19.94 6.41 7.49
CA SER A 391 18.98 6.63 6.40
C SER A 391 18.49 5.35 5.72
N TRP A 392 19.17 4.21 5.92
CA TRP A 392 18.73 2.92 5.38
C TRP A 392 17.60 2.27 6.20
N LYS A 393 17.23 2.86 7.34
CA LYS A 393 16.04 2.47 8.12
C LYS A 393 14.74 2.65 7.33
N SER A 394 14.55 3.81 6.67
CA SER A 394 13.32 4.08 5.91
C SER A 394 13.11 3.07 4.76
N PRO A 395 14.13 2.74 3.92
CA PRO A 395 14.06 1.65 2.95
C PRO A 395 13.68 0.28 3.53
N TYR A 396 14.06 -0.01 4.78
CA TYR A 396 13.65 -1.25 5.43
C TYR A 396 12.16 -1.24 5.77
N PHE A 397 11.65 -0.20 6.44
CA PHE A 397 10.26 -0.17 6.88
C PHE A 397 9.27 0.12 5.75
N PHE A 398 9.52 1.14 4.93
CA PHE A 398 8.61 1.53 3.84
C PHE A 398 8.81 0.71 2.56
N GLY A 399 9.98 0.11 2.38
CA GLY A 399 10.28 -0.76 1.24
C GLY A 399 10.09 -2.23 1.58
N TYR A 400 11.10 -2.82 2.24
CA TYR A 400 11.14 -4.28 2.42
C TYR A 400 10.03 -4.83 3.32
N ARG A 401 9.72 -4.17 4.45
CA ARG A 401 8.70 -4.66 5.39
C ARG A 401 7.28 -4.59 4.83
N VAL A 402 6.98 -3.53 4.10
CA VAL A 402 5.73 -3.40 3.33
C VAL A 402 5.63 -4.52 2.29
N LEU A 403 6.68 -4.73 1.50
CA LEU A 403 6.71 -5.80 0.50
C LEU A 403 6.58 -7.19 1.13
N ALA A 404 7.29 -7.47 2.23
CA ALA A 404 7.23 -8.74 2.93
C ALA A 404 5.84 -9.00 3.53
N PHE A 405 5.20 -7.96 4.07
CA PHE A 405 3.83 -8.03 4.56
C PHE A 405 2.86 -8.41 3.43
N GLN A 406 2.91 -7.69 2.30
CA GLN A 406 2.05 -8.00 1.16
C GLN A 406 2.32 -9.40 0.60
N ALA A 407 3.60 -9.79 0.48
CA ALA A 407 3.96 -11.12 0.01
C ALA A 407 3.41 -12.23 0.93
N ARG A 408 3.35 -11.99 2.25
CA ARG A 408 2.72 -12.92 3.19
C ARG A 408 1.20 -12.95 3.01
N ALA A 409 0.56 -11.80 2.88
CA ALA A 409 -0.89 -11.69 2.65
C ALA A 409 -1.31 -12.43 1.37
N LEU A 410 -0.59 -12.23 0.27
CA LEU A 410 -0.79 -12.97 -0.97
C LEU A 410 -0.57 -14.47 -0.79
N GLN A 411 0.50 -14.85 -0.08
CA GLN A 411 0.81 -16.27 0.15
C GLN A 411 -0.33 -16.99 0.88
N VAL A 412 -0.97 -16.35 1.86
CA VAL A 412 -2.06 -17.01 2.62
C VAL A 412 -3.39 -16.94 1.89
N ARG A 413 -3.73 -15.81 1.24
CA ARG A 413 -5.02 -15.66 0.54
C ARG A 413 -5.09 -16.44 -0.75
N CYS A 414 -4.01 -16.41 -1.53
CA CYS A 414 -3.96 -17.07 -2.83
C CYS A 414 -3.38 -18.49 -2.74
N ALA A 415 -3.12 -19.04 -1.55
CA ALA A 415 -2.55 -20.39 -1.37
C ALA A 415 -3.22 -21.47 -2.25
N PRO A 416 -4.57 -21.53 -2.38
CA PRO A 416 -5.22 -22.56 -3.19
C PRO A 416 -4.99 -22.44 -4.70
N VAL A 417 -4.66 -21.23 -5.19
CA VAL A 417 -4.57 -20.90 -6.63
C VAL A 417 -3.15 -20.54 -7.08
N LEU A 418 -2.20 -20.42 -6.14
CA LEU A 418 -0.82 -20.03 -6.44
C LEU A 418 -0.08 -21.11 -7.24
N SER A 419 0.44 -20.72 -8.40
CA SER A 419 1.37 -21.59 -9.13
C SER A 419 2.70 -21.77 -8.37
N ARG A 420 3.37 -22.91 -8.55
CA ARG A 420 4.67 -23.20 -7.92
C ARG A 420 5.72 -22.10 -8.16
N ARG A 421 5.68 -21.46 -9.33
CA ARG A 421 6.59 -20.37 -9.68
C ARG A 421 6.29 -19.10 -8.88
N LYS A 422 5.02 -18.72 -8.77
CA LYS A 422 4.55 -17.56 -8.02
C LYS A 422 4.80 -17.76 -6.52
N GLU A 423 4.49 -18.94 -6.00
CA GLU A 423 4.77 -19.32 -4.61
C GLU A 423 6.27 -19.26 -4.26
N ARG A 424 7.14 -19.79 -5.14
CA ARG A 424 8.60 -19.71 -4.96
C ARG A 424 9.07 -18.25 -4.92
N ALA A 425 8.50 -17.38 -5.76
CA ALA A 425 8.85 -15.97 -5.80
C ALA A 425 8.50 -15.27 -4.47
N LEU A 426 7.28 -15.48 -3.95
CA LEU A 426 6.85 -14.95 -2.65
C LEU A 426 7.75 -15.48 -1.51
N ARG A 427 8.07 -16.78 -1.52
CA ARG A 427 8.95 -17.40 -0.52
C ARG A 427 10.35 -16.79 -0.52
N LEU A 428 10.92 -16.49 -1.68
CA LEU A 428 12.21 -15.83 -1.79
C LEU A 428 12.16 -14.38 -1.29
N LEU A 429 11.10 -13.63 -1.60
CA LEU A 429 10.93 -12.26 -1.07
C LEU A 429 10.84 -12.27 0.45
N LEU A 430 10.02 -13.14 1.04
CA LEU A 430 9.86 -13.29 2.48
C LEU A 430 11.14 -13.74 3.20
N ALA A 431 11.92 -14.59 2.56
CA ALA A 431 13.16 -15.12 3.13
C ALA A 431 14.36 -14.18 2.99
N ALA A 432 14.26 -13.09 2.22
CA ALA A 432 15.42 -12.27 1.85
C ALA A 432 16.16 -11.68 3.06
N GLU A 433 15.47 -11.35 4.16
CA GLU A 433 16.14 -10.87 5.37
C GLU A 433 16.75 -11.96 6.27
N ARG A 434 16.41 -13.24 6.04
CA ARG A 434 16.83 -14.37 6.91
C ARG A 434 17.73 -15.38 6.20
N SER A 435 17.72 -15.40 4.87
CA SER A 435 18.42 -16.38 4.04
C SER A 435 19.41 -15.70 3.10
N PRO A 436 20.72 -16.00 3.21
CA PRO A 436 21.73 -15.47 2.29
C PRO A 436 21.44 -15.80 0.83
N HIS A 437 20.89 -16.98 0.56
CA HIS A 437 20.48 -17.39 -0.79
C HIS A 437 19.33 -16.51 -1.33
N ALA A 438 18.31 -16.25 -0.52
CA ALA A 438 17.19 -15.39 -0.92
C ALA A 438 17.61 -13.93 -1.10
N PHE A 439 18.50 -13.44 -0.22
CA PHE A 439 19.12 -12.13 -0.36
C PHE A 439 19.94 -12.02 -1.65
N ALA A 440 20.79 -13.02 -1.93
CA ALA A 440 21.58 -13.10 -3.15
C ALA A 440 20.69 -13.08 -4.40
N TRP A 441 19.59 -13.85 -4.39
CA TRP A 441 18.60 -13.82 -5.45
C TRP A 441 18.03 -12.41 -5.67
N LEU A 442 17.65 -11.69 -4.61
CA LEU A 442 17.11 -10.33 -4.69
C LEU A 442 18.13 -9.35 -5.30
N VAL A 443 19.38 -9.35 -4.83
CA VAL A 443 20.41 -8.40 -5.30
C VAL A 443 20.92 -8.71 -6.71
N LEU A 444 20.77 -9.95 -7.18
CA LEU A 444 21.12 -10.35 -8.54
C LEU A 444 19.98 -10.11 -9.55
N ARG A 445 18.73 -9.88 -9.10
CA ARG A 445 17.60 -9.59 -10.01
C ARG A 445 17.85 -8.44 -10.99
N PRO A 446 18.50 -7.32 -10.62
CA PRO A 446 18.78 -6.23 -11.56
C PRO A 446 19.62 -6.66 -12.78
N LEU A 447 20.35 -7.78 -12.72
CA LEU A 447 21.07 -8.32 -13.88
C LEU A 447 20.12 -8.74 -15.01
N ARG A 448 18.82 -8.90 -14.74
CA ARG A 448 17.80 -9.07 -15.78
C ARG A 448 17.74 -7.88 -16.74
N GLY A 449 18.13 -6.68 -16.30
CA GLY A 449 18.26 -5.51 -17.17
C GLY A 449 19.26 -5.71 -18.32
N VAL A 450 20.28 -6.55 -18.15
CA VAL A 450 21.27 -6.87 -19.21
C VAL A 450 20.61 -7.54 -20.42
N VAL A 451 19.49 -8.24 -20.21
CA VAL A 451 18.68 -8.86 -21.28
C VAL A 451 17.39 -8.07 -21.58
N GLY A 452 17.39 -6.76 -21.27
CA GLY A 452 16.27 -5.86 -21.55
C GLY A 452 15.05 -6.05 -20.64
N ARG A 453 15.25 -6.54 -19.42
CA ARG A 453 14.20 -6.70 -18.38
C ARG A 453 14.53 -5.87 -17.15
N ASP A 454 14.41 -4.54 -17.28
CA ASP A 454 14.70 -3.51 -16.29
C ASP A 454 13.44 -3.01 -15.54
N GLU A 455 12.41 -3.86 -15.49
CA GLU A 455 11.03 -3.50 -15.13
C GLU A 455 10.85 -2.99 -13.68
N THR A 456 11.87 -3.15 -12.83
CA THR A 456 11.91 -2.77 -11.41
C THR A 456 12.73 -1.50 -11.12
N LEU A 457 13.33 -0.88 -12.14
CA LEU A 457 14.15 0.35 -12.02
C LEU A 457 15.26 0.29 -10.95
N GLY A 458 15.71 -0.93 -10.59
CA GLY A 458 16.73 -1.14 -9.57
C GLY A 458 16.27 -0.94 -8.13
N MET A 459 14.95 -0.96 -7.87
CA MET A 459 14.37 -0.91 -6.52
C MET A 459 14.92 -1.99 -5.59
N GLU A 460 15.44 -3.10 -6.11
CA GLU A 460 16.12 -4.13 -5.33
C GLU A 460 17.32 -3.59 -4.55
N ARG A 461 18.01 -2.56 -5.06
CA ARG A 461 19.12 -1.91 -4.35
C ARG A 461 18.62 -1.17 -3.11
N THR A 462 17.45 -0.55 -3.19
CA THR A 462 16.79 0.13 -2.06
C THR A 462 16.37 -0.88 -1.00
N LEU A 463 15.72 -1.98 -1.41
CA LEU A 463 15.35 -3.07 -0.52
C LEU A 463 16.58 -3.71 0.16
N ALA A 464 17.65 -3.95 -0.61
CA ALA A 464 18.88 -4.52 -0.11
C ALA A 464 19.56 -3.63 0.94
N LYS A 465 19.61 -2.31 0.75
CA LYS A 465 20.09 -1.36 1.77
C LYS A 465 19.31 -1.50 3.08
N GLY A 466 17.98 -1.61 3.00
CA GLY A 466 17.13 -1.82 4.17
C GLY A 466 17.44 -3.12 4.91
N ILE A 467 17.58 -4.24 4.19
CA ILE A 467 17.94 -5.53 4.78
C ILE A 467 19.35 -5.47 5.40
N LEU A 468 20.31 -4.84 4.73
CA LEU A 468 21.67 -4.68 5.27
C LEU A 468 21.68 -3.84 6.54
N TRP A 469 20.89 -2.77 6.61
CA TRP A 469 20.67 -2.01 7.84
C TRP A 469 20.17 -2.92 8.97
N ARG A 470 19.16 -3.74 8.69
CA ARG A 470 18.60 -4.67 9.68
C ARG A 470 19.64 -5.66 10.20
N TRP A 471 20.51 -6.18 9.33
CA TRP A 471 21.62 -7.06 9.72
C TRP A 471 22.68 -6.34 10.55
N LEU A 472 23.05 -5.11 10.16
CA LEU A 472 24.00 -4.28 10.92
C LEU A 472 23.49 -3.99 12.34
N VAL A 473 22.21 -3.66 12.49
CA VAL A 473 21.59 -3.47 13.80
C VAL A 473 21.58 -4.77 14.60
N GLY A 474 21.25 -5.91 13.97
CA GLY A 474 21.28 -7.22 14.62
C GLY A 474 22.67 -7.66 15.07
N LEU A 475 23.71 -7.38 14.28
CA LEU A 475 25.10 -7.69 14.63
C LEU A 475 25.55 -6.91 15.86
N ARG A 476 25.16 -5.64 15.98
CA ARG A 476 25.48 -4.80 17.15
C ARG A 476 24.90 -5.34 18.45
N ARG A 477 23.67 -5.87 18.41
CA ARG A 477 23.08 -6.56 19.56
C ARG A 477 23.97 -7.73 20.00
N ARG A 478 24.38 -8.57 19.05
CA ARG A 478 25.24 -9.74 19.32
C ARG A 478 26.62 -9.36 19.87
N LEU A 479 27.13 -8.21 19.45
CA LEU A 479 28.40 -7.65 19.94
C LEU A 479 28.24 -6.86 21.26
N HIS A 480 27.04 -6.85 21.86
CA HIS A 480 26.72 -6.13 23.11
C HIS A 480 27.09 -4.64 23.07
N TRP A 481 27.03 -4.01 21.89
CA TRP A 481 27.30 -2.59 21.77
C TRP A 481 26.17 -1.79 22.41
N SER A 482 26.50 -0.71 23.12
CA SER A 482 25.48 0.21 23.60
C SER A 482 24.68 0.77 22.41
N PRO A 483 23.34 0.82 22.49
CA PRO A 483 22.51 1.45 21.47
C PRO A 483 22.79 2.96 21.48
N GLY A 484 23.79 3.38 20.73
CA GLY A 484 24.30 4.75 20.80
C GLY A 484 23.35 5.75 20.17
N GLY A 485 22.64 6.58 20.96
CA GLY A 485 21.85 7.72 20.46
C GLY A 485 20.72 7.38 19.46
N THR A 486 19.99 8.42 19.03
CA THR A 486 18.81 8.30 18.16
C THR A 486 19.10 7.74 16.76
N ALA A 487 20.36 7.78 16.30
CA ALA A 487 20.76 7.34 14.96
C ALA A 487 20.57 5.84 14.69
N TYR A 488 20.42 5.03 15.74
CA TYR A 488 20.16 3.59 15.60
C TYR A 488 18.81 3.18 16.16
N ASP A 489 17.95 4.13 16.52
CA ASP A 489 16.60 3.83 16.98
C ASP A 489 15.80 3.15 15.85
N ALA A 490 15.36 1.92 16.13
CA ALA A 490 14.62 1.10 15.19
C ALA A 490 13.10 1.30 15.32
N SER A 491 12.65 2.37 16.00
CA SER A 491 11.26 2.81 15.98
C SER A 491 10.73 2.86 14.55
N LEU A 492 9.44 2.50 14.40
CA LEU A 492 8.75 2.66 13.12
C LEU A 492 8.83 4.15 12.75
N PRO A 493 9.41 4.51 11.60
CA PRO A 493 9.44 5.89 11.17
C PRO A 493 8.01 6.41 11.00
N ALA A 494 7.78 7.68 11.34
CA ALA A 494 6.55 8.36 10.95
C ALA A 494 6.46 8.33 9.41
N PHE A 495 5.27 8.09 8.88
CA PHE A 495 5.05 8.16 7.44
C PHE A 495 5.25 9.60 6.97
N ASP A 496 6.34 9.85 6.25
CA ASP A 496 6.56 11.10 5.50
C ASP A 496 6.45 10.78 4.00
N PRO A 497 5.48 11.37 3.27
CA PRO A 497 5.37 11.22 1.82
C PRO A 497 6.67 11.51 1.06
N LYS A 498 7.56 12.36 1.61
CA LYS A 498 8.86 12.70 1.00
C LYS A 498 9.87 11.54 1.04
N ASP A 499 9.70 10.57 1.93
CA ASP A 499 10.57 9.39 2.02
C ASP A 499 10.39 8.42 0.83
N PHE A 500 9.31 8.57 0.06
CA PHE A 500 9.03 7.77 -1.15
C PHE A 500 9.70 8.32 -2.43
N GLY A 501 10.40 9.46 -2.37
CA GLY A 501 10.82 10.22 -3.56
C GLY A 501 12.32 10.35 -3.84
N THR A 502 13.24 9.66 -3.14
CA THR A 502 14.68 10.00 -3.25
C THR A 502 15.60 8.84 -3.65
N VAL A 503 15.48 8.33 -4.88
CA VAL A 503 16.64 7.71 -5.57
C VAL A 503 16.56 7.91 -7.10
N ARG A 504 17.41 8.80 -7.67
CA ARG A 504 17.73 8.82 -9.11
C ARG A 504 18.94 7.92 -9.37
N PRO A 505 18.89 6.89 -10.24
CA PRO A 505 20.08 6.17 -10.69
C PRO A 505 20.92 7.05 -11.63
N ARG A 506 22.24 7.08 -11.40
CA ARG A 506 23.24 7.97 -12.04
C ARG A 506 23.55 7.70 -13.53
N TRP A 507 22.79 6.85 -14.23
CA TRP A 507 23.23 6.21 -15.50
C TRP A 507 22.22 6.32 -16.67
N TRP A 508 21.25 7.25 -16.63
CA TRP A 508 20.30 7.44 -17.74
C TRP A 508 20.94 8.25 -18.90
N PRO A 509 20.86 7.82 -20.17
CA PRO A 509 21.42 8.55 -21.29
C PRO A 509 20.69 9.88 -21.52
N ARG A 510 21.44 10.94 -21.79
CA ARG A 510 20.89 12.24 -22.21
C ARG A 510 20.35 12.09 -23.62
N GLY A 511 19.03 12.18 -23.81
CA GLY A 511 18.44 12.38 -25.12
C GLY A 511 19.04 13.63 -25.76
N ARG A 512 19.73 13.46 -26.89
CA ARG A 512 20.20 14.60 -27.69
C ARG A 512 18.98 15.21 -28.37
N GLY A 513 18.56 16.38 -27.90
CA GLY A 513 17.76 17.28 -28.72
C GLY A 513 18.59 17.80 -29.89
N SER A 514 17.99 17.88 -31.07
CA SER A 514 18.49 18.64 -32.22
C SER A 514 17.27 19.19 -32.97
N PRO A 515 17.37 20.35 -33.62
CA PRO A 515 18.06 21.59 -33.23
C PRO A 515 17.14 22.57 -32.49
#